data_AF-A0A7C4ZZ20-F1
#
_entry.id   AF-A0A7C4ZZ20-F1
#
_cell.length_a   1.000
_cell.length_b   1.000
_cell.length_c   1.000
_cell.angle_alpha   90.00
_cell.angle_beta   90.00
_cell.angle_gamma   90.00
#
_symmetry.space_group_name_H-M   'P 1'
#
loop_
_entity.id
_entity.type
_entity.pdbx_description
1 polymer ?
#
loop_
_entity_poly.entity_id
_entity_poly.type
_entity_poly.pdbx_seq_one_letter_code
_entity_poly.pdbx_strand_id
1 'polypeptide(L)'
;MKKATNLLSIMAVLALILTFNPAAALAQEVTCESDVVVQADDWLSKIAEKTLGNVLAYQAIADATNAVAASDSSYNKIDDVNVIEPGWKLCIPPAEQAGALLAAGEKPTIALIIGVKGDAFYVTMEKGARAKAEELGVELIVD
;
A
#
# COMPACT_ATOMS: atom_id res chain seq x y z
N MET A 1 41.78 8.08 30.67
CA MET A 1 40.46 8.72 30.87
C MET A 1 39.78 9.11 29.55
N LYS A 2 40.43 9.84 28.63
CA LYS A 2 39.85 10.24 27.32
C LYS A 2 39.29 9.10 26.46
N LYS A 3 39.95 7.92 26.44
CA LYS A 3 39.47 6.74 25.68
C LYS A 3 38.19 6.12 26.25
N ALA A 4 38.02 6.14 27.58
CA ALA A 4 36.83 5.63 28.24
C ALA A 4 35.64 6.60 28.08
N THR A 5 35.90 7.91 28.13
CA THR A 5 34.87 8.93 27.85
C THR A 5 34.43 8.91 26.38
N ASN A 6 35.34 8.70 25.42
CA ASN A 6 34.98 8.53 24.01
C ASN A 6 34.19 7.24 23.76
N LEU A 7 34.53 6.14 24.45
CA LEU A 7 33.80 4.87 24.30
C LEU A 7 32.37 4.98 24.86
N LEU A 8 32.19 5.66 26.00
CA LEU A 8 30.87 5.90 26.58
C LEU A 8 30.03 6.84 25.72
N SER A 9 30.65 7.84 25.11
CA SER A 9 29.97 8.81 24.24
C SER A 9 29.54 8.19 22.91
N ILE A 10 30.35 7.30 22.31
CA ILE A 10 30.00 6.55 21.10
C ILE A 10 28.83 5.59 21.38
N MET A 11 28.81 4.95 22.55
CA MET A 11 27.71 4.03 22.92
C MET A 11 26.40 4.77 23.18
N ALA A 12 26.44 5.98 23.75
CA ALA A 12 25.27 6.82 23.94
C ALA A 12 24.69 7.36 22.61
N VAL A 13 25.55 7.70 21.64
CA VAL A 13 25.12 8.11 20.29
C VAL A 13 24.55 6.94 19.50
N LEU A 14 25.14 5.74 19.62
CA LEU A 14 24.63 4.54 18.95
C LEU A 14 23.25 4.13 19.49
N ALA A 15 23.02 4.25 20.80
CA ALA A 15 21.72 3.98 21.43
C ALA A 15 20.63 4.99 21.01
N LEU A 16 21.00 6.25 20.70
CA LEU A 16 20.07 7.28 20.24
C LEU A 16 19.71 7.13 18.75
N ILE A 17 20.60 6.54 17.94
CA ILE A 17 20.32 6.26 16.51
C ILE A 17 19.36 5.06 16.37
N LEU A 18 19.36 4.13 17.33
CA LEU A 18 18.47 2.97 17.35
C LEU A 18 17.00 3.29 17.65
N THR A 19 16.68 4.45 18.23
CA THR A 19 15.29 4.85 18.54
C THR A 19 14.61 5.64 17.43
N PHE A 20 15.34 6.06 16.39
CA PHE A 20 14.85 6.82 15.25
C PHE A 20 14.70 5.96 13.99
N ASN A 21 14.20 4.72 14.14
CA ASN A 21 13.93 3.88 12.99
C ASN A 21 12.43 3.99 12.61
N PRO A 22 12.05 4.80 11.58
CA PRO A 22 10.65 4.91 11.15
C PRO A 22 10.13 3.63 10.47
N ALA A 23 10.99 2.61 10.31
CA ALA A 23 10.65 1.34 9.67
C ALA A 23 9.60 0.51 10.43
N ALA A 24 9.30 0.83 11.69
CA ALA A 24 8.24 0.15 12.44
C ALA A 24 6.81 0.56 12.02
N ALA A 25 6.64 1.60 11.21
CA ALA A 25 5.32 2.09 10.82
C ALA A 25 4.62 1.27 9.72
N LEU A 26 5.31 0.32 9.07
CA LEU A 26 4.78 -0.42 7.92
C LEU A 26 4.31 -1.85 8.24
N ALA A 27 4.36 -2.26 9.51
CA ALA A 27 3.95 -3.59 9.96
C ALA A 27 2.71 -3.51 10.88
N GLN A 28 1.78 -2.59 10.60
CA GLN A 28 0.49 -2.60 11.29
C GLN A 28 -0.30 -3.81 10.82
N GLU A 29 -0.58 -4.70 11.77
CA GLU A 29 -1.49 -5.82 11.60
C GLU A 29 -2.86 -5.27 11.15
N VAL A 30 -3.42 -5.84 10.08
CA VAL A 30 -4.72 -5.44 9.56
C VAL A 30 -5.78 -5.79 10.59
N THR A 31 -6.59 -4.81 11.00
CA THR A 31 -7.70 -5.02 11.94
C THR A 31 -9.03 -4.89 11.22
N CYS A 32 -9.96 -5.79 11.50
CA CYS A 32 -11.34 -5.66 11.02
C CYS A 32 -12.13 -4.83 12.04
N GLU A 33 -12.49 -3.60 11.67
CA GLU A 33 -13.40 -2.78 12.48
C GLU A 33 -14.82 -3.37 12.45
N SER A 34 -15.20 -3.93 11.31
CA SER A 34 -16.47 -4.67 11.17
C SER A 34 -16.37 -5.77 10.13
N ASP A 35 -17.25 -6.76 10.28
CA ASP A 35 -17.42 -7.86 9.33
C ASP A 35 -18.66 -7.60 8.48
N VAL A 36 -18.53 -7.75 7.16
CA VAL A 36 -19.67 -7.67 6.22
C VAL A 36 -19.83 -9.00 5.52
N VAL A 37 -21.07 -9.51 5.49
CA VAL A 37 -21.41 -10.69 4.69
C VAL A 37 -21.98 -10.24 3.36
N VAL A 38 -21.35 -10.65 2.26
CA VAL A 38 -21.77 -10.32 0.89
C VAL A 38 -23.19 -10.82 0.66
N GLN A 39 -24.07 -9.95 0.15
CA GLN A 39 -25.44 -10.33 -0.23
C GLN A 39 -25.56 -10.47 -1.75
N ALA A 40 -26.70 -10.97 -2.22
CA ALA A 40 -27.03 -10.91 -3.65
C ALA A 40 -27.03 -9.46 -4.13
N ASP A 41 -26.54 -9.23 -5.36
CA ASP A 41 -26.39 -7.92 -5.98
C ASP A 41 -25.41 -6.95 -5.27
N ASP A 42 -24.47 -7.48 -4.49
CA ASP A 42 -23.33 -6.73 -3.97
C ASP A 42 -22.08 -6.91 -4.83
N TRP A 43 -21.29 -5.83 -4.90
CA TRP A 43 -19.93 -5.83 -5.43
C TRP A 43 -19.06 -4.96 -4.52
N LEU A 44 -17.75 -5.19 -4.52
CA LEU A 44 -16.85 -4.62 -3.52
C LEU A 44 -16.88 -3.08 -3.45
N SER A 45 -17.01 -2.37 -4.58
CA SER A 45 -17.04 -0.90 -4.57
C SER A 45 -18.32 -0.30 -3.99
N LYS A 46 -19.48 -0.98 -4.12
CA LYS A 46 -20.72 -0.60 -3.42
C LYS A 46 -20.58 -0.79 -1.91
N ILE A 47 -19.92 -1.87 -1.49
CA ILE A 47 -19.63 -2.10 -0.07
C ILE A 47 -18.68 -1.01 0.44
N ALA A 48 -17.60 -0.71 -0.30
CA ALA A 48 -16.65 0.33 0.07
C ALA A 48 -17.28 1.73 0.16
N GLU A 49 -18.17 2.08 -0.76
CA GLU A 49 -18.93 3.32 -0.67
C GLU A 49 -19.80 3.35 0.60
N LYS A 50 -20.50 2.25 0.89
CA LYS A 50 -21.39 2.15 2.06
C LYS A 50 -20.65 2.16 3.40
N THR A 51 -19.49 1.51 3.50
CA THR A 51 -18.79 1.32 4.77
C THR A 51 -17.67 2.33 4.99
N LEU A 52 -16.94 2.69 3.93
CA LEU A 52 -15.77 3.57 4.00
C LEU A 52 -16.05 4.97 3.41
N GLY A 53 -17.22 5.19 2.80
CA GLY A 53 -17.54 6.45 2.13
C GLY A 53 -16.69 6.70 0.87
N ASN A 54 -15.97 5.69 0.39
CA ASN A 54 -15.06 5.80 -0.74
C ASN A 54 -15.23 4.61 -1.68
N VAL A 55 -15.87 4.85 -2.83
CA VAL A 55 -16.09 3.84 -3.87
C VAL A 55 -14.78 3.20 -4.38
N LEU A 56 -13.66 3.91 -4.31
CA LEU A 56 -12.34 3.43 -4.75
C LEU A 56 -11.61 2.59 -3.68
N ALA A 57 -12.14 2.50 -2.46
CA ALA A 57 -11.55 1.72 -1.38
C ALA A 57 -11.83 0.22 -1.44
N TYR A 58 -12.42 -0.27 -2.54
CA TYR A 58 -12.71 -1.68 -2.76
C TYR A 58 -11.46 -2.56 -2.67
N GLN A 59 -10.31 -2.08 -3.17
CA GLN A 59 -9.05 -2.81 -3.14
C GLN A 59 -8.57 -3.01 -1.70
N ALA A 60 -8.70 -1.98 -0.86
CA ALA A 60 -8.33 -2.09 0.55
C ALA A 60 -9.16 -3.12 1.32
N ILE A 61 -10.46 -3.28 0.99
CA ILE A 61 -11.30 -4.34 1.57
C ILE A 61 -10.79 -5.72 1.13
N ALA A 62 -10.43 -5.88 -0.14
CA ALA A 62 -9.90 -7.14 -0.65
C ALA A 62 -8.55 -7.50 0.01
N ASP A 63 -7.64 -6.54 0.07
CA ASP A 63 -6.33 -6.71 0.70
C ASP A 63 -6.45 -7.02 2.19
N ALA A 64 -7.34 -6.30 2.89
CA ALA A 64 -7.60 -6.54 4.30
C ALA A 64 -8.20 -7.93 4.55
N THR A 65 -9.18 -8.33 3.73
CA THR A 65 -9.80 -9.66 3.81
C THR A 65 -8.77 -10.74 3.55
N ASN A 66 -7.89 -10.58 2.55
CA ASN A 66 -6.82 -11.53 2.24
C ASN A 66 -5.76 -11.61 3.34
N ALA A 67 -5.40 -10.48 3.96
CA ALA A 67 -4.47 -10.45 5.07
C ALA A 67 -5.00 -11.26 6.27
N VAL A 68 -6.29 -11.13 6.57
CA VAL A 68 -6.94 -11.86 7.68
C VAL A 68 -7.22 -13.32 7.30
N ALA A 69 -7.58 -13.61 6.05
CA ALA A 69 -7.77 -14.98 5.56
C ALA A 69 -6.51 -15.86 5.68
N ALA A 70 -5.32 -15.25 5.77
CA ALA A 70 -4.07 -15.97 6.00
C ALA A 70 -3.98 -16.61 7.41
N SER A 71 -4.71 -16.07 8.39
CA SER A 71 -4.72 -16.55 9.78
C SER A 71 -6.10 -17.06 10.22
N ASP A 72 -7.19 -16.58 9.64
CA ASP A 72 -8.57 -16.97 9.93
C ASP A 72 -9.27 -17.48 8.66
N SER A 73 -9.47 -18.80 8.59
CA SER A 73 -10.13 -19.48 7.48
C SER A 73 -11.63 -19.18 7.32
N SER A 74 -12.25 -18.43 8.23
CA SER A 74 -13.64 -17.97 8.09
C SER A 74 -13.79 -16.85 7.04
N TYR A 75 -12.69 -16.22 6.62
CA TYR A 75 -12.65 -15.25 5.53
C TYR A 75 -12.27 -15.95 4.22
N ASN A 76 -13.00 -15.61 3.16
CA ASN A 76 -12.72 -16.09 1.82
C ASN A 76 -11.57 -15.27 1.22
N LYS A 77 -10.55 -15.96 0.71
CA LYS A 77 -9.52 -15.31 -0.11
C LYS A 77 -10.14 -14.80 -1.41
N ILE A 78 -9.86 -13.55 -1.74
CA ILE A 78 -10.31 -12.86 -2.95
C ILE A 78 -9.14 -12.84 -3.93
N ASP A 79 -9.20 -13.69 -4.94
CA ASP A 79 -8.21 -13.73 -6.02
C ASP A 79 -8.51 -12.72 -7.14
N ASP A 80 -9.80 -12.39 -7.35
CA ASP A 80 -10.26 -11.37 -8.30
C ASP A 80 -11.26 -10.45 -7.60
N VAL A 81 -10.92 -9.15 -7.53
CA VAL A 81 -11.76 -8.13 -6.88
C VAL A 81 -13.08 -7.86 -7.62
N ASN A 82 -13.26 -8.41 -8.82
CA ASN A 82 -14.52 -8.36 -9.55
C ASN A 82 -15.43 -9.57 -9.25
N VAL A 83 -14.95 -10.55 -8.48
CA VAL A 83 -15.67 -11.79 -8.18
C VAL A 83 -15.76 -11.97 -6.66
N ILE A 84 -16.97 -11.76 -6.13
CA ILE A 84 -17.35 -12.10 -4.76
C ILE A 84 -18.67 -12.86 -4.78
N GLU A 85 -18.85 -13.83 -3.89
CA GLU A 85 -20.07 -14.63 -3.84
C GLU A 85 -20.90 -14.30 -2.61
N PRO A 86 -22.24 -14.38 -2.70
CA PRO A 86 -23.11 -14.25 -1.54
C PRO A 86 -22.71 -15.21 -0.41
N GLY A 87 -22.64 -14.70 0.81
CA GLY A 87 -22.24 -15.44 2.00
C GLY A 87 -20.76 -15.30 2.37
N TRP A 88 -19.91 -14.72 1.52
CA TRP A 88 -18.51 -14.45 1.87
C TRP A 88 -18.42 -13.43 3.00
N LYS A 89 -17.55 -13.69 3.97
CA LYS A 89 -17.23 -12.75 5.06
C LYS A 89 -16.08 -11.86 4.62
N LEU A 90 -16.30 -10.54 4.66
CA LEU A 90 -15.32 -9.51 4.31
C LEU A 90 -14.88 -8.76 5.56
N CYS A 91 -13.59 -8.47 5.63
CA CYS A 91 -13.01 -7.61 6.65
C CYS A 91 -13.13 -6.15 6.19
N ILE A 92 -13.80 -5.31 6.98
CA ILE A 92 -13.83 -3.87 6.74
C ILE A 92 -12.80 -3.23 7.69
N PRO A 93 -11.66 -2.74 7.16
CA PRO A 93 -10.67 -2.06 7.98
C PRO A 93 -11.14 -0.66 8.37
N PRO A 94 -10.57 -0.05 9.43
CA PRO A 94 -10.77 1.36 9.72
C PRO A 94 -10.42 2.24 8.52
N ALA A 95 -11.12 3.36 8.32
CA ALA A 95 -10.92 4.24 7.16
C ALA A 95 -9.46 4.70 6.98
N GLU A 96 -8.76 5.00 8.08
CA GLU A 96 -7.33 5.36 8.07
C GLU A 96 -6.45 4.20 7.56
N GLN A 97 -6.74 2.97 8.01
CA GLN A 97 -6.01 1.79 7.57
C GLN A 97 -6.35 1.45 6.11
N ALA A 98 -7.60 1.66 5.68
CA ALA A 98 -7.98 1.52 4.28
C ALA A 98 -7.20 2.49 3.38
N GLY A 99 -7.02 3.74 3.81
CA GLY A 99 -6.18 4.71 3.10
C GLY A 99 -4.71 4.27 2.99
N ALA A 100 -4.16 3.71 4.06
CA ALA A 100 -2.81 3.16 4.05
C ALA A 100 -2.67 1.95 3.11
N LEU A 101 -3.65 1.04 3.10
CA LEU A 101 -3.67 -0.12 2.19
C LEU A 101 -3.75 0.32 0.73
N LEU A 102 -4.56 1.32 0.41
CA LEU A 102 -4.62 1.88 -0.95
C LEU A 102 -3.30 2.51 -1.39
N ALA A 103 -2.58 3.17 -0.48
CA ALA A 103 -1.28 3.75 -0.76
C ALA A 103 -0.17 2.69 -0.88
N ALA A 104 -0.34 1.54 -0.23
CA ALA A 104 0.58 0.42 -0.24
C ALA A 104 0.37 -0.57 -1.41
N GLY A 105 -0.68 -0.37 -2.22
CA GLY A 105 -0.97 -1.20 -3.40
C GLY A 105 0.22 -1.34 -4.35
N GLU A 106 0.19 -2.41 -5.15
CA GLU A 106 1.32 -2.81 -6.00
C GLU A 106 1.74 -1.67 -6.94
N LYS A 107 3.03 -1.30 -6.86
CA LYS A 107 3.58 -0.18 -7.63
C LYS A 107 3.64 -0.55 -9.12
N PRO A 108 2.90 0.11 -10.00
CA PRO A 108 2.88 -0.27 -11.42
C PRO A 108 4.21 0.08 -12.10
N THR A 109 4.64 -0.75 -13.05
CA THR A 109 5.68 -0.38 -14.02
C THR A 109 5.07 0.48 -15.12
N ILE A 110 5.63 1.67 -15.34
CA ILE A 110 5.15 2.64 -16.33
C ILE A 110 6.06 2.59 -17.55
N ALA A 111 5.49 2.65 -18.76
CA ALA A 111 6.25 2.77 -20.00
C ALA A 111 5.96 4.11 -20.71
N LEU A 112 7.01 4.87 -21.02
CA LEU A 112 6.96 6.04 -21.90
C LEU A 112 7.49 5.66 -23.28
N ILE A 113 6.59 5.53 -24.25
CA ILE A 113 6.94 5.23 -25.64
C ILE A 113 7.22 6.53 -26.39
N ILE A 114 8.46 6.71 -26.83
CA ILE A 114 8.94 7.92 -27.51
C ILE A 114 8.84 7.75 -29.03
N GLY A 115 7.99 8.57 -29.66
CA GLY A 115 7.74 8.50 -31.11
C GLY A 115 8.92 8.97 -31.97
N VAL A 116 9.76 9.89 -31.45
CA VAL A 116 10.97 10.38 -32.14
C VAL A 116 12.11 10.50 -31.12
N LYS A 117 13.10 9.62 -31.25
CA LYS A 117 14.25 9.60 -30.34
C LYS A 117 15.08 10.88 -30.48
N GLY A 118 15.32 11.55 -29.36
CA GLY A 118 16.14 12.77 -29.30
C GLY A 118 15.43 14.08 -29.63
N ASP A 119 14.12 14.05 -29.90
CA ASP A 119 13.34 15.29 -30.01
C ASP A 119 13.23 16.00 -28.65
N ALA A 120 13.29 17.33 -28.65
CA ALA A 120 13.29 18.15 -27.44
C ALA A 120 12.02 17.98 -26.58
N PHE A 121 10.87 17.67 -27.20
CA PHE A 121 9.63 17.36 -26.50
C PHE A 121 9.79 16.08 -25.69
N TYR A 122 10.25 14.99 -26.32
CA TYR A 122 10.38 13.70 -25.66
C TYR A 122 11.48 13.69 -24.58
N VAL A 123 12.58 14.41 -24.80
CA VAL A 123 13.62 14.59 -23.76
C VAL A 123 13.06 15.29 -22.52
N THR A 124 12.23 16.32 -22.71
CA THR A 124 11.61 17.05 -21.60
C THR A 124 10.57 16.20 -20.88
N MET A 125 9.75 15.46 -21.64
CA MET A 125 8.76 14.52 -21.11
C MET A 125 9.43 13.41 -20.31
N GLU A 126 10.49 12.80 -20.83
CA GLU A 126 11.27 11.76 -20.15
C GLU A 126 11.82 12.26 -18.82
N LYS A 127 12.39 13.48 -18.79
CA LYS A 127 12.89 14.08 -17.55
C LYS A 127 11.79 14.22 -16.50
N GLY A 128 10.61 14.72 -16.90
CA GLY A 128 9.46 14.87 -16.01
C GLY A 128 8.92 13.52 -15.52
N ALA A 129 8.80 12.55 -16.43
CA ALA A 129 8.34 11.20 -16.12
C ALA A 129 9.28 10.50 -15.14
N ARG A 130 10.61 10.59 -15.35
CA ARG A 130 11.61 10.03 -14.43
C ARG A 130 11.53 10.65 -13.04
N ALA A 131 11.42 11.98 -12.95
CA ALA A 131 11.28 12.67 -11.67
C ALA A 131 10.02 12.24 -10.91
N LYS A 132 8.89 12.08 -11.60
CA LYS A 132 7.64 11.63 -10.97
C LYS A 132 7.69 10.15 -10.60
N ALA A 133 8.32 9.32 -11.44
CA ALA A 133 8.51 7.91 -11.15
C ALA A 133 9.35 7.69 -9.88
N GLU A 134 10.42 8.48 -9.71
CA GLU A 134 11.23 8.51 -8.49
C GLU A 134 10.42 8.95 -7.27
N GLU A 135 9.63 10.03 -7.39
CA GLU A 135 8.77 10.53 -6.30
C GLU A 135 7.76 9.47 -5.82
N LEU A 136 7.15 8.74 -6.75
CA LEU A 136 6.20 7.66 -6.45
C LEU A 136 6.91 6.33 -6.11
N GLY A 137 8.22 6.25 -6.37
CA GLY A 137 9.04 5.06 -6.27
C GLY A 137 8.55 3.91 -7.16
N VAL A 138 8.08 4.22 -8.37
CA VAL A 138 7.61 3.28 -9.40
C VAL A 138 8.68 3.10 -10.48
N GLU A 139 8.66 1.96 -11.16
CA GLU A 139 9.58 1.70 -12.27
C GLU A 139 9.12 2.43 -13.55
N LEU A 140 10.06 3.05 -14.27
CA LEU A 140 9.80 3.68 -15.56
C LEU A 140 10.70 3.09 -16.66
N ILE A 141 10.07 2.49 -17.65
CA ILE A 141 10.65 2.06 -18.91
C ILE A 141 10.49 3.20 -19.93
N VAL A 142 11.53 3.47 -20.72
CA VAL A 142 11.49 4.46 -21.80
C VAL A 142 12.03 3.79 -23.06
N ASP A 143 11.21 3.75 -24.11
CA ASP A 143 11.53 3.08 -25.39
C ASP A 143 11.21 3.96 -26.59
#